data_AF-T0ZC87-F1
#
_entry.id   AF-T0ZC87-F1
#
_cell.length_a   1.000
_cell.length_b   1.000
_cell.length_c   1.000
_cell.angle_alpha   90.00
_cell.angle_beta   90.00
_cell.angle_gamma   90.00
#
_symmetry.space_group_name_H-M   'P 1'
#
loop_
_entity.id
_entity.type
_entity.pdbx_description
1 polymer ?
#
loop_
_entity_poly.entity_id
_entity_poly.type
_entity_poly.pdbx_seq_one_letter_code
_entity_poly.pdbx_strand_id
1 'polypeptide(L)'
;TYHGRVLLPARDEYDQVVGVYARDVTGRSSTRYLNTPETAVFAKRHVLYEPLQREFRRDAVVVVCEGALDALSIAAVAASAGAASARAASPAHTETLLPVSPSGTALTTKQVHLVLRLGRRPPVLCGDGDAAGRRATAAWATAVIAEGRECLVTLLPGDADPAE
;
A
#
# COMPACT_ATOMS: atom_id res chain seq x y z
N THR A 1 15.64 -15.88 10.52
CA THR A 1 16.60 -15.24 9.60
C THR A 1 15.84 -14.74 8.38
N TYR A 2 16.41 -13.83 7.58
CA TYR A 2 15.81 -13.38 6.32
C TYR A 2 16.13 -14.30 5.11
N HIS A 3 16.79 -15.43 5.34
CA HIS A 3 17.19 -16.36 4.29
C HIS A 3 15.96 -16.93 3.56
N GLY A 4 16.05 -17.02 2.22
CA GLY A 4 14.97 -17.56 1.38
C GLY A 4 13.76 -16.64 1.24
N ARG A 5 13.92 -15.34 1.52
CA ARG A 5 12.83 -14.37 1.46
C ARG A 5 13.12 -13.24 0.48
N VAL A 6 12.07 -12.80 -0.22
CA VAL A 6 12.08 -11.51 -0.91
C VAL A 6 11.91 -10.41 0.13
N LEU A 7 12.77 -9.39 0.05
CA LEU A 7 12.77 -8.25 0.96
C LEU A 7 12.12 -7.06 0.26
N LEU A 8 11.05 -6.55 0.87
CA LEU A 8 10.36 -5.34 0.45
C LEU A 8 10.75 -4.22 1.43
N PRO A 9 11.47 -3.19 0.98
CA PRO A 9 11.99 -2.16 1.87
C PRO A 9 10.86 -1.30 2.45
N ALA A 10 10.91 -1.09 3.77
CA ALA A 10 10.08 -0.12 4.47
C ALA A 10 10.87 1.18 4.60
N ARG A 11 10.29 2.29 4.13
CA ARG A 11 10.95 3.59 4.05
C ARG A 11 10.32 4.61 4.98
N ASP A 12 11.13 5.52 5.49
CA ASP A 12 10.64 6.69 6.22
C ASP A 12 10.25 7.84 5.27
N GLU A 13 9.91 8.99 5.84
CA GLU A 13 9.56 10.22 5.11
C GLU A 13 10.71 10.83 4.29
N TYR A 14 11.95 10.43 4.57
CA TYR A 14 13.18 10.83 3.88
C TYR A 14 13.65 9.77 2.87
N ASP A 15 12.81 8.78 2.55
CA ASP A 15 13.08 7.66 1.65
C ASP A 15 14.20 6.72 2.15
N GLN A 16 14.57 6.82 3.43
CA GLN A 16 15.59 5.96 4.04
C GLN A 16 14.99 4.61 4.41
N VAL A 17 15.71 3.52 4.12
CA VAL A 17 15.28 2.17 4.49
C VAL A 17 15.46 2.00 6.00
N VAL A 18 14.35 1.90 6.71
CA VAL A 18 14.31 1.73 8.18
C VAL A 18 13.94 0.31 8.60
N GLY A 19 13.42 -0.50 7.68
CA GLY A 19 13.04 -1.88 7.92
C GLY A 19 12.72 -2.62 6.62
N VAL A 20 12.27 -3.87 6.76
CA VAL A 20 11.87 -4.72 5.64
C VAL A 20 10.63 -5.54 6.00
N TYR A 21 9.79 -5.77 5.00
CA TYR A 21 8.78 -6.81 4.98
C TYR A 21 9.37 -7.98 4.20
N ALA A 22 9.49 -9.15 4.81
CA ALA A 22 10.14 -10.30 4.18
C ALA A 22 9.17 -11.45 3.89
N ARG A 23 8.91 -11.71 2.61
CA ARG A 23 8.03 -12.79 2.16
C ARG A 23 8.83 -14.05 1.87
N ASP A 24 8.47 -15.18 2.51
CA ASP A 24 9.03 -16.48 2.12
C ASP A 24 8.62 -16.84 0.69
N VAL A 25 9.61 -17.22 -0.12
CA VAL A 25 9.42 -17.70 -1.49
C VAL A 25 9.83 -19.17 -1.64
N THR A 26 10.32 -19.79 -0.58
CA THR A 26 10.75 -21.19 -0.61
C THR A 26 9.61 -22.17 -0.30
N GLY A 27 8.55 -21.71 0.36
CA GLY A 27 7.47 -22.56 0.87
C GLY A 27 7.89 -23.42 2.06
N ARG A 28 9.14 -23.30 2.54
CA ARG A 28 9.70 -24.12 3.61
C ARG A 28 9.53 -23.51 5.00
N SER A 29 9.17 -22.22 5.08
CA SER A 29 9.00 -21.53 6.35
C SER A 29 7.54 -21.51 6.80
N SER A 30 7.29 -21.83 8.07
CA SER A 30 5.96 -21.67 8.69
C SER A 30 5.51 -20.20 8.79
N THR A 31 6.46 -19.27 8.82
CA THR A 31 6.20 -17.84 8.87
C THR A 31 6.19 -17.28 7.45
N ARG A 32 5.01 -17.13 6.85
CA ARG A 32 4.87 -16.59 5.49
C ARG A 32 5.44 -15.17 5.34
N TYR A 33 5.23 -14.30 6.33
CA TYR A 33 5.79 -12.95 6.39
C TYR A 33 6.60 -12.74 7.67
N LEU A 34 7.83 -12.25 7.53
CA LEU A 34 8.71 -11.86 8.64
C LEU A 34 9.05 -10.38 8.50
N ASN A 35 8.47 -9.54 9.35
CA ASN A 35 8.73 -8.10 9.33
C ASN A 35 9.88 -7.75 10.28
N THR A 36 10.54 -6.62 10.05
CA THR A 36 11.48 -6.03 11.02
C THR A 36 10.78 -5.85 12.38
N PRO A 37 11.39 -6.30 13.49
CA PRO A 37 10.86 -6.02 14.84
C PRO A 37 10.90 -4.51 15.14
N GLU A 38 10.22 -4.06 16.19
CA GLU A 38 10.31 -2.65 16.61
C GLU A 38 11.78 -2.28 16.92
N THR A 39 12.23 -1.14 16.41
CA THR A 39 13.57 -0.58 16.65
C THR A 39 13.47 0.91 16.98
N ALA A 40 14.61 1.54 17.28
CA ALA A 40 14.66 3.00 17.46
C ALA A 40 14.22 3.80 16.21
N VAL A 41 14.32 3.19 15.02
CA VAL A 41 14.01 3.84 13.73
C VAL A 41 12.83 3.21 13.00
N PHE A 42 12.31 2.08 13.47
CA PHE A 42 11.19 1.36 12.86
C PHE A 42 10.10 1.08 13.89
N ALA A 43 8.91 1.62 13.63
CA ALA A 43 7.71 1.30 14.37
C ALA A 43 6.60 0.93 13.39
N LYS A 44 6.10 -0.29 13.49
CA LYS A 44 5.12 -0.87 12.56
C LYS A 44 3.87 -0.02 12.42
N ARG A 45 3.45 0.59 13.53
CA ARG A 45 2.29 1.50 13.64
C ARG A 45 2.49 2.87 12.98
N HIS A 46 3.71 3.24 12.58
CA HIS A 46 4.05 4.54 12.00
C HIS A 46 4.44 4.45 10.52
N VAL A 47 4.83 3.27 10.06
CA VAL A 47 5.34 3.06 8.70
C VAL A 47 4.27 2.40 7.84
N LEU A 48 4.16 2.85 6.59
CA LEU A 48 3.43 2.19 5.52
C LEU A 48 4.45 1.61 4.54
N TYR A 49 4.13 0.46 3.96
CA TYR A 49 4.85 0.01 2.79
C TYR A 49 4.40 0.85 1.58
N GLU A 50 5.36 1.37 0.82
CA GLU A 50 5.16 2.14 -0.40
C GLU A 50 6.21 1.66 -1.42
N PRO A 51 5.81 0.98 -2.51
CA PRO A 51 6.76 0.45 -3.49
C PRO A 51 7.39 1.56 -4.35
N LEU A 52 6.69 2.67 -4.55
CA LEU A 52 7.17 3.79 -5.36
C LEU A 52 8.06 4.75 -4.55
N GLN A 53 8.92 5.48 -5.26
CA GLN A 53 9.77 6.51 -4.66
C GLN A 53 9.03 7.85 -4.56
N ARG A 54 9.55 8.73 -3.69
CA ARG A 54 8.97 10.05 -3.41
C ARG A 54 8.66 10.90 -4.65
N GLU A 55 9.43 10.78 -5.73
CA GLU A 55 9.22 11.52 -6.98
C GLU A 55 7.88 11.20 -7.67
N PHE A 56 7.34 9.99 -7.44
CA PHE A 56 6.06 9.55 -7.99
C PHE A 56 4.85 9.98 -7.17
N ARG A 57 5.05 10.66 -6.02
CA ARG A 57 3.94 11.08 -5.14
C ARG A 57 3.18 12.29 -5.67
N ARG A 58 3.81 13.10 -6.52
CA ARG A 58 3.21 14.36 -7.00
C ARG A 58 1.97 14.06 -7.85
N ASP A 59 0.84 14.64 -7.45
CA ASP A 59 -0.45 14.52 -8.13
C ASP A 59 -1.00 13.07 -8.21
N ALA A 60 -0.38 12.14 -7.47
CA ALA A 60 -0.80 10.74 -7.42
C ALA A 60 -2.05 10.53 -6.57
N VAL A 61 -2.83 9.52 -6.93
CA VAL A 61 -3.96 9.02 -6.14
C VAL A 61 -3.42 7.95 -5.20
N VAL A 62 -3.49 8.21 -3.89
CA VAL A 62 -3.08 7.21 -2.89
C VAL A 62 -4.10 6.09 -2.86
N VAL A 63 -3.64 4.85 -3.00
CA VAL A 63 -4.47 3.64 -2.89
C VAL A 63 -4.06 2.87 -1.66
N VAL A 64 -4.96 2.67 -0.70
CA VAL A 64 -4.69 1.91 0.52
C VAL A 64 -5.20 0.49 0.35
N CYS A 65 -4.32 -0.51 0.47
CA CYS A 65 -4.64 -1.94 0.46
C CYS A 65 -4.08 -2.65 1.70
N GLU A 66 -4.40 -3.94 1.89
CA GLU A 66 -4.04 -4.69 3.11
C GLU A 66 -2.59 -5.19 3.12
N GLY A 67 -2.11 -5.65 1.98
CA GLY A 67 -0.84 -6.36 1.84
C GLY A 67 0.24 -5.58 1.09
N ALA A 68 1.50 -5.87 1.44
CA ALA A 68 2.64 -5.32 0.72
C ALA A 68 2.75 -5.85 -0.72
N LEU A 69 2.29 -7.09 -0.96
CA LEU A 69 2.24 -7.63 -2.32
C LEU A 69 1.15 -6.98 -3.15
N ASP A 70 -0.02 -6.72 -2.59
CA ASP A 70 -1.11 -6.03 -3.28
C ASP A 70 -0.66 -4.62 -3.70
N ALA A 71 0.01 -3.91 -2.80
CA ALA A 71 0.57 -2.60 -3.12
C ALA A 71 1.60 -2.69 -4.25
N LEU A 72 2.47 -3.71 -4.22
CA LEU A 72 3.46 -3.94 -5.27
C LEU A 72 2.80 -4.32 -6.61
N SER A 73 1.76 -5.15 -6.59
CA SER A 73 1.00 -5.57 -7.77
C SER A 73 0.29 -4.39 -8.43
N ILE A 74 -0.40 -3.55 -7.65
CA ILE A 74 -1.03 -2.31 -8.14
C ILE A 74 0.03 -1.42 -8.81
N ALA A 75 1.19 -1.23 -8.17
CA ALA A 75 2.26 -0.42 -8.73
C ALA A 75 2.81 -1.01 -10.04
N ALA A 76 3.00 -2.33 -10.11
CA ALA A 76 3.52 -3.01 -11.29
C ALA A 76 2.54 -2.94 -12.48
N VAL A 77 1.24 -3.12 -12.23
CA VAL A 77 0.18 -3.01 -13.24
C VAL A 77 0.07 -1.56 -13.73
N ALA A 78 0.05 -0.58 -12.82
CA ALA A 78 -0.01 0.84 -13.17
C ALA A 78 1.19 1.27 -14.03
N ALA A 79 2.41 0.82 -13.69
CA ALA A 79 3.60 1.09 -14.47
C ALA A 79 3.53 0.47 -15.88
N SER A 80 3.01 -0.76 -16.00
CA SER A 80 2.87 -1.46 -17.27
C SER A 80 1.81 -0.81 -18.17
N ALA A 81 0.69 -0.39 -17.59
CA ALA A 81 -0.36 0.35 -18.29
C ALA A 81 0.12 1.73 -18.75
N GLY A 82 0.86 2.45 -17.89
CA GLY A 82 1.47 3.73 -18.25
C GLY A 82 2.49 3.62 -19.39
N ALA A 83 3.33 2.57 -19.38
CA ALA A 83 4.27 2.30 -20.46
C ALA A 83 3.57 1.96 -21.79
N ALA A 84 2.44 1.24 -21.75
CA ALA A 84 1.62 0.98 -22.93
C ALA A 84 0.93 2.25 -23.43
N SER A 85 0.39 3.08 -22.53
CA SER A 85 -0.29 4.33 -22.88
C SER A 85 0.68 5.38 -23.43
N ALA A 86 1.92 5.47 -22.93
CA ALA A 86 2.93 6.38 -23.47
C ALA A 86 3.37 6.02 -24.90
N ARG A 87 3.19 4.75 -25.32
CA ARG A 87 3.42 4.29 -26.69
C ARG A 87 2.22 4.55 -27.61
N ALA A 88 1.04 4.84 -27.07
CA ALA A 88 -0.13 5.24 -27.83
C ALA A 88 -0.14 6.78 -27.95
N ALA A 89 -0.36 7.30 -29.16
CA ALA A 89 -0.27 8.73 -29.47
C ALA A 89 -1.37 9.63 -28.85
N SER A 90 -2.10 9.14 -27.83
CA SER A 90 -3.12 9.89 -27.12
C SER A 90 -2.80 9.85 -25.62
N PRO A 91 -2.65 11.01 -24.95
CA PRO A 91 -2.46 11.07 -23.52
C PRO A 91 -3.81 10.75 -22.86
N ALA A 92 -4.16 9.47 -22.79
CA ALA A 92 -5.09 9.04 -21.76
C ALA A 92 -4.46 9.48 -20.44
N HIS A 93 -5.19 10.27 -19.67
CA HIS A 93 -4.79 10.77 -18.35
C HIS A 93 -4.55 9.55 -17.45
N THR A 94 -3.35 8.99 -17.50
CA THR A 94 -2.96 7.87 -16.66
C THR A 94 -2.60 8.50 -15.32
N GLU A 95 -3.59 8.54 -14.43
CA GLU A 95 -3.37 8.98 -13.06
C GLU A 95 -2.31 8.08 -12.44
N THR A 96 -1.28 8.68 -11.85
CA THR A 96 -0.28 7.89 -11.11
C THR A 96 -0.95 7.35 -9.86
N LEU A 97 -1.04 6.03 -9.74
CA LEU A 97 -1.51 5.38 -8.52
C LEU A 97 -0.33 5.23 -7.57
N LEU A 98 -0.52 5.65 -6.32
CA LEU A 98 0.45 5.49 -5.24
C LEU A 98 -0.09 4.47 -4.23
N PRO A 99 0.10 3.17 -4.47
CA PRO A 99 -0.39 2.16 -3.55
C PRO A 99 0.45 2.12 -2.28
N VAL A 100 -0.22 1.96 -1.14
CA VAL A 100 0.38 1.83 0.18
C VAL A 100 -0.34 0.78 1.00
N SER A 101 0.37 0.11 1.91
CA SER A 101 -0.26 -0.86 2.81
C SER A 101 0.30 -0.82 4.23
N PRO A 102 -0.56 -1.03 5.25
CA PRO A 102 -0.12 -1.29 6.60
C PRO A 102 0.46 -2.71 6.70
N SER A 103 1.16 -2.99 7.79
CA SER A 103 1.84 -4.26 7.97
C SER A 103 0.93 -5.32 8.63
N GLY A 104 -0.20 -5.71 8.04
CA GLY A 104 -1.10 -6.67 8.70
C GLY A 104 -1.64 -6.16 10.05
N THR A 105 -2.01 -4.87 10.08
CA THR A 105 -2.71 -4.21 11.18
C THR A 105 -3.77 -3.31 10.57
N ALA A 106 -4.83 -3.01 11.32
CA ALA A 106 -5.71 -1.89 10.97
C ALA A 106 -4.89 -0.58 10.84
N LEU A 107 -5.34 0.33 9.99
CA LEU A 107 -4.69 1.64 9.83
C LEU A 107 -4.72 2.39 11.16
N THR A 108 -3.57 2.81 11.64
CA THR A 108 -3.49 3.66 12.84
C THR A 108 -3.77 5.12 12.48
N THR A 109 -4.15 5.96 13.44
CA THR A 109 -4.32 7.42 13.23
C THR A 109 -3.07 8.05 12.58
N LYS A 110 -1.87 7.64 13.01
CA LYS A 110 -0.62 8.14 12.41
C LYS A 110 -0.45 7.72 10.96
N GLN A 111 -0.87 6.50 10.62
CA GLN A 111 -0.87 6.03 9.23
C GLN A 111 -1.94 6.75 8.40
N VAL A 112 -3.12 7.05 8.96
CA VAL A 112 -4.13 7.91 8.30
C VAL A 112 -3.52 9.27 7.95
N HIS A 113 -2.85 9.92 8.92
CA HIS A 113 -2.16 11.20 8.67
C HIS A 113 -1.04 11.07 7.64
N LEU A 114 -0.36 9.92 7.56
CA LEU A 114 0.62 9.68 6.51
C LEU A 114 -0.04 9.59 5.13
N VAL A 115 -1.07 8.75 4.96
CA VAL A 115 -1.87 8.63 3.73
C VAL A 115 -2.33 10.01 3.23
N LEU A 116 -2.90 10.82 4.14
CA LEU A 116 -3.44 12.14 3.82
C LEU A 116 -2.37 13.20 3.48
N ARG A 117 -1.10 12.96 3.81
CA ARG A 117 0.05 13.81 3.45
C ARG A 117 0.73 13.37 2.16
N LEU A 118 0.61 12.10 1.78
CA LEU A 118 1.23 11.55 0.57
C LEU A 118 0.58 12.09 -0.70
N GLY A 119 -0.73 12.36 -0.69
CA GLY A 119 -1.48 12.88 -1.84
C GLY A 119 -2.45 13.99 -1.44
N ARG A 120 -2.78 14.86 -2.41
CA ARG A 120 -3.74 15.96 -2.21
C ARG A 120 -5.19 15.55 -2.47
N ARG A 121 -5.38 14.50 -3.26
CA ARG A 121 -6.68 13.94 -3.64
C ARG A 121 -7.23 13.02 -2.54
N PRO A 122 -8.54 12.79 -2.49
CA PRO A 122 -9.12 11.74 -1.65
C PRO A 122 -8.43 10.39 -1.90
N PRO A 123 -7.96 9.67 -0.87
CA PRO A 123 -7.39 8.34 -1.05
C PRO A 123 -8.48 7.34 -1.48
N VAL A 124 -8.08 6.34 -2.25
CA VAL A 124 -8.91 5.17 -2.59
C VAL A 124 -8.60 4.07 -1.58
N LEU A 125 -9.62 3.53 -0.94
CA LEU A 125 -9.51 2.41 0.01
C LEU A 125 -9.96 1.13 -0.71
N CYS A 126 -9.07 0.14 -0.77
CA CYS A 126 -9.24 -1.10 -1.53
C CYS A 126 -8.67 -2.27 -0.71
N GLY A 127 -9.40 -2.67 0.33
CA GLY A 127 -9.09 -3.90 1.07
C GLY A 127 -9.58 -5.15 0.33
N ASP A 128 -9.37 -6.31 0.94
CA ASP A 128 -9.73 -7.59 0.32
C ASP A 128 -11.24 -7.69 0.11
N GLY A 129 -11.64 -8.39 -0.96
CA GLY A 129 -13.03 -8.60 -1.32
C GLY A 129 -13.82 -9.36 -0.26
N ASP A 130 -13.16 -10.11 0.62
CA ASP A 130 -13.81 -10.95 1.62
C ASP A 130 -14.53 -10.16 2.74
N ALA A 131 -15.20 -10.88 3.65
CA ALA A 131 -15.93 -10.23 4.75
C ALA A 131 -15.02 -9.48 5.73
N ALA A 132 -13.78 -9.91 5.93
CA ALA A 132 -12.82 -9.24 6.81
C ALA A 132 -12.28 -7.97 6.15
N GLY A 133 -11.91 -8.01 4.87
CA GLY A 133 -11.39 -6.86 4.14
C GLY A 133 -12.42 -5.77 3.92
N ARG A 134 -13.69 -6.14 3.69
CA ARG A 134 -14.80 -5.16 3.69
C ARG A 134 -14.97 -4.45 5.03
N ARG A 135 -14.84 -5.16 6.16
CA ARG A 135 -14.88 -4.55 7.50
C ARG A 135 -13.66 -3.66 7.76
N ALA A 136 -12.48 -4.09 7.35
CA ALA A 136 -11.26 -3.29 7.44
C ALA A 136 -11.39 -1.99 6.63
N THR A 137 -11.85 -2.09 5.39
CA THR A 137 -12.09 -0.95 4.48
C THR A 137 -13.09 0.05 5.08
N ALA A 138 -14.20 -0.43 5.66
CA ALA A 138 -15.16 0.45 6.34
C ALA A 138 -14.56 1.15 7.57
N ALA A 139 -13.72 0.45 8.34
CA ALA A 139 -13.02 1.04 9.48
C ALA A 139 -12.00 2.11 9.04
N TRP A 140 -11.27 1.87 7.95
CA TRP A 140 -10.36 2.86 7.36
C TRP A 140 -11.12 4.10 6.86
N ALA A 141 -12.25 3.91 6.18
CA ALA A 141 -13.10 5.01 5.72
C ALA A 141 -13.56 5.87 6.91
N THR A 142 -14.03 5.23 7.98
CA THR A 142 -14.41 5.90 9.22
C THR A 142 -13.24 6.71 9.80
N ALA A 143 -12.04 6.15 9.82
CA ALA A 143 -10.85 6.83 10.33
C ALA A 143 -10.45 8.05 9.47
N VAL A 144 -10.56 7.96 8.15
CA VAL A 144 -10.30 9.09 7.24
C VAL A 144 -11.35 10.20 7.40
N ILE A 145 -12.62 9.82 7.48
CA ILE A 145 -13.74 10.76 7.66
C ILE A 145 -13.65 11.46 9.02
N ALA A 146 -13.21 10.77 10.07
CA ALA A 146 -12.99 11.36 11.39
C ALA A 146 -11.93 12.48 11.39
N GLU A 147 -11.01 12.47 10.42
CA GLU A 147 -10.03 13.55 10.20
C GLU A 147 -10.59 14.70 9.33
N GLY A 148 -11.90 14.68 9.02
CA GLY A 148 -12.57 15.68 8.19
C GLY A 148 -12.17 15.61 6.72
N ARG A 149 -11.72 14.44 6.24
CA ARG A 149 -11.28 14.23 4.86
C ARG A 149 -12.19 13.24 4.14
N GLU A 150 -12.36 13.47 2.84
CA GLU A 150 -13.06 12.54 1.95
C GLU A 150 -12.15 11.37 1.56
N CYS A 151 -12.75 10.22 1.29
CA CYS A 151 -12.11 9.05 0.69
C CYS A 151 -13.05 8.38 -0.31
N LEU A 152 -12.47 7.63 -1.24
CA LEU A 152 -13.20 6.74 -2.15
C LEU A 152 -13.03 5.30 -1.67
N VAL A 153 -14.01 4.45 -1.95
CA VAL A 153 -13.96 3.02 -1.62
C VAL A 153 -14.16 2.22 -2.92
N THR A 154 -13.25 1.28 -3.18
CA THR A 154 -13.38 0.29 -4.24
C THR A 154 -13.73 -1.05 -3.62
N LEU A 155 -14.72 -1.74 -4.20
CA LEU A 155 -15.13 -3.08 -3.80
C LEU A 155 -14.66 -4.07 -4.86
N LEU A 156 -13.89 -5.06 -4.45
CA LEU A 156 -13.43 -6.14 -5.32
C LEU A 156 -14.54 -7.19 -5.52
N PRO A 157 -14.57 -7.85 -6.70
CA PRO A 157 -15.56 -8.89 -6.97
C PRO A 157 -15.27 -10.15 -6.15
N GLY A 158 -16.33 -10.73 -5.57
CA GLY A 158 -16.21 -11.96 -4.78
C GLY A 158 -15.32 -11.76 -3.56
N ASP A 159 -14.36 -12.67 -3.40
CA ASP A 159 -13.38 -12.67 -2.30
C ASP A 159 -11.95 -12.37 -2.79
N ALA A 160 -11.82 -11.77 -3.99
CA ALA A 160 -10.52 -11.45 -4.58
C ALA A 160 -9.76 -10.41 -3.75
N ASP A 161 -8.43 -10.53 -3.71
CA ASP A 161 -7.54 -9.49 -3.18
C ASP A 161 -7.03 -8.56 -4.31
N PRO A 162 -6.43 -7.39 -4.03
CA PRO A 162 -6.00 -6.48 -5.09
C PRO A 162 -4.81 -6.97 -5.94
N ALA A 163 -4.17 -8.09 -5.57
CA ALA A 163 -3.12 -8.72 -6.35
C ALA A 163 -3.65 -9.77 -7.36
N GLU A 164 -4.90 -10.19 -7.25
CA GLU A 164 -5.62 -11.10 -8.17
C GLU A 164 -6.37 -10.36 -9.30
#